data_AF-A0A2K0XGM2-F1
#
_entry.id   AF-A0A2K0XGM2-F1
#
_cell.length_a   1.000
_cell.length_b   1.000
_cell.length_c   1.000
_cell.angle_alpha   90.00
_cell.angle_beta   90.00
_cell.angle_gamma   90.00
#
_symmetry.space_group_name_H-M   'P 1'
#
loop_
_entity.id
_entity.type
_entity.pdbx_description
1 polymer ?
#
loop_
_entity_poly.entity_id
_entity_poly.type
_entity_poly.pdbx_seq_one_letter_code
_entity_poly.pdbx_strand_id
1 'polypeptide(L)'
;MRRLRFFAMLVLLLCMVTSPTMASNEDDVLMVQMKSGDLYKFHLAERPVVTFWPDGIKIVSSDFSAEYKDVQKIYFEEYTTDVTLPQDVQANEMTFTYLDGHTVQIDGLKGNTAIRVFTLDGKMMSLNVERQVNSIKVDLAAYPKGIYIIRCNNHSFKVTKR
;
A
#
# COMPACT_ATOMS: atom_id res chain seq x y z
N MET A 1 -37.05 -33.27 36.40
CA MET A 1 -37.19 -31.90 35.84
C MET A 1 -36.04 -30.94 36.18
N ARG A 2 -35.51 -30.87 37.43
CA ARG A 2 -34.37 -29.97 37.76
C ARG A 2 -33.06 -30.28 36.99
N ARG A 3 -32.69 -31.56 36.83
CA ARG A 3 -31.44 -31.95 36.12
C ARG A 3 -31.47 -31.70 34.61
N LEU A 4 -32.65 -31.81 33.97
CA LEU A 4 -32.84 -31.49 32.54
C LEU A 4 -32.77 -29.99 32.27
N ARG A 5 -33.29 -29.16 33.19
CA ARG A 5 -33.16 -27.69 33.15
C ARG A 5 -31.71 -27.24 33.31
N PHE A 6 -30.96 -27.87 34.22
CA PHE A 6 -29.52 -27.61 34.39
C PHE A 6 -28.71 -27.98 33.15
N PHE A 7 -29.02 -29.11 32.51
CA PHE A 7 -28.34 -29.54 31.29
C PHE A 7 -28.62 -28.60 30.10
N ALA A 8 -29.88 -28.16 29.95
CA ALA A 8 -30.24 -27.19 28.93
C ALA A 8 -29.57 -25.82 29.13
N MET A 9 -29.41 -25.38 30.39
CA MET A 9 -28.73 -24.12 30.72
C MET A 9 -27.23 -24.19 30.46
N LEU A 10 -26.59 -25.35 30.68
CA LEU A 10 -25.18 -25.58 30.42
C LEU A 10 -24.86 -25.59 28.92
N VAL A 11 -25.75 -26.16 28.09
CA VAL A 11 -25.61 -26.15 26.63
C VAL A 11 -25.78 -24.74 26.06
N LEU A 12 -26.72 -23.94 26.60
CA LEU A 12 -26.92 -22.56 26.16
C LEU A 12 -25.73 -21.65 26.51
N LEU A 13 -25.06 -21.88 27.65
CA LEU A 13 -23.86 -21.15 28.05
C LEU A 13 -22.65 -21.49 27.17
N LEU A 14 -22.57 -22.72 26.65
CA LEU A 14 -21.48 -23.17 25.78
C LEU A 14 -21.55 -22.57 24.36
N CYS A 15 -22.75 -22.21 23.89
CA CYS A 15 -22.95 -21.56 22.59
C CYS A 15 -22.55 -20.06 22.56
N MET A 16 -22.36 -19.42 23.71
CA MET A 16 -21.98 -18.00 23.77
C MET A 16 -20.46 -17.75 23.71
N VAL A 17 -19.64 -18.81 23.68
CA VAL A 17 -18.17 -18.69 23.67
C VAL A 17 -17.58 -18.74 22.25
N THR A 18 -18.40 -18.93 21.23
CA THR A 18 -17.94 -18.85 19.82
C THR A 18 -18.00 -17.41 19.35
N SER A 19 -17.12 -16.55 19.88
CA SER A 19 -16.78 -15.31 19.19
C SER A 19 -16.17 -15.71 17.84
N PRO A 20 -16.69 -15.25 16.68
CA PRO A 20 -15.92 -15.35 15.46
C PRO A 20 -14.65 -14.54 15.70
N THR A 21 -13.51 -15.22 15.80
CA THR A 21 -12.22 -14.58 15.57
C THR A 21 -12.25 -14.10 14.13
N MET A 22 -12.69 -12.86 13.94
CA MET A 22 -12.37 -12.12 12.73
C MET A 22 -10.85 -12.09 12.69
N ALA A 23 -10.27 -12.79 11.71
CA ALA A 23 -8.87 -12.55 11.38
C ALA A 23 -8.73 -11.04 11.21
N SER A 24 -7.86 -10.42 12.01
CA SER A 24 -7.46 -9.04 11.76
C SER A 24 -6.93 -9.04 10.33
N ASN A 25 -7.58 -8.29 9.44
CA ASN A 25 -6.89 -7.83 8.24
C ASN A 25 -5.91 -6.79 8.78
N GLU A 26 -4.79 -7.26 9.35
CA GLU A 26 -3.66 -6.39 9.62
C GLU A 26 -3.23 -5.77 8.29
N ASP A 27 -2.81 -4.52 8.34
CA ASP A 27 -2.43 -3.71 7.18
C ASP A 27 -1.15 -4.29 6.54
N ASP A 28 -1.27 -5.44 5.87
CA ASP A 28 -0.17 -6.10 5.19
C ASP A 28 0.44 -5.15 4.16
N VAL A 29 1.73 -4.88 4.31
CA VAL A 29 2.46 -4.01 3.39
C VAL A 29 3.06 -4.86 2.29
N LEU A 30 2.80 -4.47 1.04
CA LEU A 30 3.38 -5.15 -0.11
C LEU A 30 4.84 -4.72 -0.30
N MET A 31 5.72 -5.71 -0.34
CA MET A 31 7.16 -5.56 -0.58
C MET A 31 7.51 -6.12 -1.96
N VAL A 32 8.16 -5.30 -2.80
CA VAL A 32 8.61 -5.67 -4.15
C VAL A 32 10.10 -5.44 -4.26
N GLN A 33 10.87 -6.52 -4.32
CA GLN A 33 12.32 -6.49 -4.51
C GLN A 33 12.66 -6.66 -5.99
N MET A 34 13.37 -5.70 -6.55
CA MET A 34 13.83 -5.69 -7.93
C MET A 34 15.13 -6.49 -8.08
N LYS A 35 15.41 -7.02 -9.27
CA LYS A 35 16.70 -7.66 -9.58
C LYS A 35 17.90 -6.70 -9.45
N SER A 36 17.66 -5.39 -9.53
CA SER A 36 18.67 -4.36 -9.26
C SER A 36 19.09 -4.29 -7.78
N GLY A 37 18.30 -4.87 -6.88
CA GLY A 37 18.44 -4.72 -5.43
C GLY A 37 17.59 -3.59 -4.84
N ASP A 38 16.85 -2.83 -5.65
CA ASP A 38 15.91 -1.82 -5.14
C ASP A 38 14.71 -2.48 -4.47
N LEU A 39 14.24 -1.89 -3.37
CA LEU A 39 13.10 -2.38 -2.61
C LEU A 39 11.98 -1.34 -2.63
N TYR A 40 10.82 -1.71 -3.15
CA TYR A 40 9.62 -0.87 -3.11
C TYR A 40 8.64 -1.39 -2.07
N LYS A 41 8.24 -0.48 -1.18
CA LYS A 41 7.27 -0.72 -0.12
C LYS A 41 5.98 0.03 -0.43
N PHE A 42 4.85 -0.66 -0.46
CA PHE A 42 3.55 -0.06 -0.80
C PHE A 42 2.57 -0.15 0.38
N HIS A 43 2.32 1.00 1.02
CA HIS A 43 1.25 1.17 2.01
C HIS A 43 -0.01 1.59 1.27
N LEU A 44 -0.89 0.63 1.02
CA LEU A 44 -2.14 0.80 0.29
C LEU A 44 -3.32 0.65 1.25
N ALA A 45 -4.46 1.28 0.91
CA ALA A 45 -5.66 1.24 1.74
C ALA A 45 -6.29 -0.16 1.86
N GLU A 46 -5.94 -1.08 0.97
CA GLU A 46 -6.37 -2.46 0.99
C GLU A 46 -5.28 -3.35 0.38
N ARG A 47 -5.35 -4.65 0.69
CA ARG A 47 -4.44 -5.64 0.13
C ARG A 47 -4.60 -5.73 -1.39
N PRO A 48 -3.55 -5.41 -2.19
CA PRO A 48 -3.64 -5.42 -3.65
C PRO A 48 -3.64 -6.83 -4.22
N VAL A 49 -4.22 -6.98 -5.41
CA VAL A 49 -4.07 -8.16 -6.27
C VAL A 49 -2.78 -8.01 -7.09
N VAL A 50 -1.92 -9.03 -7.04
CA VAL A 50 -0.70 -9.12 -7.83
C VAL A 50 -0.88 -10.16 -8.93
N THR A 51 -0.80 -9.73 -10.19
CA THR A 51 -0.87 -10.60 -11.37
C THR A 51 0.50 -10.75 -12.00
N PHE A 52 0.90 -11.99 -12.30
CA PHE A 52 2.17 -12.31 -12.92
C PHE A 52 2.01 -12.56 -14.43
N TRP A 53 2.98 -12.09 -15.20
CA TRP A 53 3.08 -12.25 -16.66
C TRP A 53 4.53 -12.65 -17.01
N PRO A 54 4.80 -13.15 -18.23
CA PRO A 54 6.15 -13.59 -18.61
C PRO A 54 7.25 -12.56 -18.33
N ASP A 55 6.94 -11.28 -18.52
CA ASP A 55 7.93 -10.19 -18.47
C ASP A 55 7.78 -9.27 -17.24
N GLY A 56 6.93 -9.61 -16.27
CA GLY A 56 6.75 -8.76 -15.09
C GLY A 56 5.48 -9.01 -14.28
N ILE A 57 5.13 -8.03 -13.49
CA ILE A 57 3.96 -8.04 -12.60
C ILE A 57 3.09 -6.82 -12.80
N LYS A 58 1.84 -6.97 -12.38
CA LYS A 58 0.90 -5.89 -12.22
C LYS A 58 0.30 -5.91 -10.82
N ILE A 59 0.35 -4.78 -10.15
CA ILE A 59 -0.21 -4.55 -8.81
C ILE A 59 -1.45 -3.69 -9.00
N VAL A 60 -2.58 -4.10 -8.40
CA VAL A 60 -3.85 -3.38 -8.47
C VAL A 60 -4.54 -3.41 -7.11
N SER A 61 -4.87 -2.24 -6.58
CA SER A 61 -5.93 -2.04 -5.58
C SER A 61 -7.06 -1.21 -6.22
N SER A 62 -8.08 -0.91 -5.44
CA SER A 62 -9.22 -0.09 -5.87
C SER A 62 -8.87 1.37 -6.16
N ASP A 63 -7.69 1.83 -5.75
CA ASP A 63 -7.24 3.21 -5.87
C ASP A 63 -5.80 3.38 -6.33
N PHE A 64 -5.05 2.29 -6.49
CA PHE A 64 -3.65 2.27 -6.92
C PHE A 64 -3.40 1.20 -7.99
N SER A 65 -2.52 1.49 -8.95
CA SER A 65 -1.96 0.45 -9.82
C SER A 65 -0.54 0.78 -10.28
N ALA A 66 0.30 -0.24 -10.33
CA ALA A 66 1.66 -0.14 -10.86
C ALA A 66 2.04 -1.40 -11.62
N GLU A 67 2.97 -1.26 -12.56
CA GLU A 67 3.50 -2.36 -13.36
C GLU A 67 5.02 -2.33 -13.29
N TYR A 68 5.62 -3.48 -13.01
CA TYR A 68 7.07 -3.62 -12.83
C TYR A 68 7.58 -4.81 -13.63
N LYS A 69 8.74 -4.64 -14.26
CA LYS A 69 9.52 -5.72 -14.87
C LYS A 69 10.71 -6.06 -13.97
N ASP A 70 11.39 -7.18 -14.24
CA ASP A 70 12.62 -7.55 -13.52
C ASP A 70 12.48 -7.59 -12.00
N VAL A 71 11.35 -8.11 -11.53
CA VAL A 71 11.11 -8.36 -10.11
C VAL A 71 11.80 -9.66 -9.71
N GLN A 72 12.53 -9.62 -8.59
CA GLN A 72 13.21 -10.78 -8.01
C GLN A 72 12.32 -11.49 -6.98
N LYS A 73 11.67 -10.73 -6.09
CA LYS A 73 10.89 -11.28 -4.98
C LYS A 73 9.71 -10.36 -4.66
N ILE A 74 8.57 -10.96 -4.30
CA ILE A 74 7.38 -10.28 -3.80
C ILE A 74 6.91 -10.99 -2.54
N TYR A 75 6.56 -10.23 -1.52
CA TYR A 75 6.05 -10.75 -0.27
C TYR A 75 5.25 -9.68 0.44
N PHE A 76 4.46 -10.10 1.42
CA PHE A 76 3.76 -9.20 2.33
C PHE A 76 4.41 -9.29 3.69
N GLU A 77 4.56 -8.15 4.37
CA GLU A 77 4.99 -8.08 5.75
C GLU A 77 3.86 -7.49 6.59
N GLU A 78 3.64 -8.06 7.78
CA GLU A 78 2.75 -7.48 8.78
C GLU A 78 3.27 -6.09 9.17
N TYR A 79 2.41 -5.08 9.05
CA TYR A 79 2.74 -3.74 9.51
C TYR A 79 2.35 -3.58 10.97
N THR A 80 3.35 -3.62 11.85
CA THR A 80 3.17 -3.22 13.24
C THR A 80 3.56 -1.75 13.39
N THR A 81 2.67 -0.94 13.97
CA THR A 81 2.96 0.45 14.35
C THR A 81 3.89 0.55 15.58
N ASP A 82 4.50 -0.56 16.00
CA ASP A 82 5.29 -0.62 17.21
C ASP A 82 6.58 0.19 17.07
N VAL A 83 6.84 0.98 18.11
CA VAL A 83 7.99 1.86 18.22
C VAL A 83 9.25 1.00 18.31
N THR A 84 10.07 1.07 17.25
CA THR A 84 11.43 0.52 17.13
C THR A 84 11.52 -0.95 16.73
N LEU A 85 11.53 -1.20 15.43
CA LEU A 85 12.33 -2.29 14.86
C LEU A 85 13.63 -1.69 14.29
N PRO A 86 14.76 -2.42 14.31
CA PRO A 86 15.97 -1.99 13.62
C PRO A 86 15.62 -1.85 12.15
N GLN A 87 15.70 -0.63 11.66
CA GLN A 87 15.52 -0.31 10.26
C GLN A 87 16.71 -0.92 9.52
N ASP A 88 16.60 -2.17 9.09
CA ASP A 88 17.49 -2.73 8.07
C ASP A 88 17.09 -2.08 6.74
N VAL A 89 17.31 -0.76 6.67
CA VAL A 89 17.05 0.04 5.47
C VAL A 89 18.00 -0.51 4.44
N GLN A 90 17.48 -1.35 3.55
CA GLN A 90 18.20 -1.65 2.32
C GLN A 90 18.54 -0.30 1.69
N ALA A 91 19.79 -0.15 1.27
CA ALA A 91 20.33 1.15 0.88
C ALA A 91 19.45 1.87 -0.17
N ASN A 92 18.63 1.15 -0.96
CA ASN A 92 17.68 1.69 -1.95
C ASN A 92 16.22 1.30 -1.67
N GLU A 93 15.75 1.45 -0.43
CA GLU A 93 14.32 1.32 -0.14
C GLU A 93 13.56 2.60 -0.51
N MET A 94 12.45 2.47 -1.23
CA MET A 94 11.51 3.56 -1.51
C MET A 94 10.10 3.14 -1.10
N THR A 95 9.44 3.98 -0.32
CA THR A 95 8.10 3.72 0.21
C THR A 95 7.09 4.60 -0.49
N PHE A 96 5.99 4.00 -0.94
CA PHE A 96 4.84 4.68 -1.53
C PHE A 96 3.64 4.51 -0.61
N THR A 97 3.03 5.63 -0.23
CA THR A 97 1.84 5.64 0.62
C THR A 97 0.79 6.52 -0.04
N TYR A 98 -0.41 5.96 -0.28
CA TYR A 98 -1.55 6.77 -0.70
C TYR A 98 -2.40 7.12 0.52
N LEU A 99 -2.24 8.35 0.98
CA LEU A 99 -2.94 8.91 2.13
C LEU A 99 -4.27 9.49 1.65
N ASP A 100 -5.26 9.51 2.55
CA ASP A 100 -6.47 10.36 2.52
C ASP A 100 -7.26 10.49 1.19
N GLY A 101 -7.02 9.58 0.24
CA GLY A 101 -7.61 9.59 -1.10
C GLY A 101 -7.13 10.73 -2.02
N HIS A 102 -6.15 11.54 -1.63
CA HIS A 102 -5.64 12.61 -2.50
C HIS A 102 -4.17 12.97 -2.29
N THR A 103 -3.55 12.54 -1.20
CA THR A 103 -2.14 12.81 -0.93
C THR A 103 -1.29 11.56 -1.17
N VAL A 104 -0.29 11.66 -2.02
CA VAL A 104 0.69 10.57 -2.24
C VAL A 104 2.01 10.95 -1.58
N GLN A 105 2.43 10.17 -0.58
CA GLN A 105 3.74 10.32 0.05
C GLN A 105 4.73 9.31 -0.56
N ILE A 106 5.93 9.80 -0.86
CA ILE A 106 7.04 9.00 -1.38
C ILE A 106 8.26 9.24 -0.50
N ASP A 107 8.71 8.23 0.23
CA ASP A 107 9.88 8.26 1.10
C ASP A 107 11.04 7.45 0.53
N GLY A 108 12.27 7.69 1.01
CA GLY A 108 13.47 6.99 0.51
C GLY A 108 14.07 7.64 -0.75
N LEU A 109 13.69 8.89 -1.04
CA LEU A 109 14.16 9.63 -2.21
C LEU A 109 15.61 10.12 -2.03
N LYS A 110 16.53 9.55 -2.81
CA LYS A 110 17.92 10.02 -2.87
C LYS A 110 18.08 11.21 -3.81
N GLY A 111 18.74 12.26 -3.33
CA GLY A 111 19.11 13.42 -4.13
C GLY A 111 17.92 14.18 -4.71
N ASN A 112 18.15 14.92 -5.81
CA ASN A 112 17.10 15.72 -6.43
C ASN A 112 16.22 14.87 -7.35
N THR A 113 15.16 14.27 -6.79
CA THR A 113 14.20 13.45 -7.53
C THR A 113 13.20 14.32 -8.31
N ALA A 114 13.05 14.02 -9.60
CA ALA A 114 12.07 14.67 -10.46
C ALA A 114 10.71 13.98 -10.36
N ILE A 115 9.72 14.72 -9.86
CA ILE A 115 8.31 14.29 -9.79
C ILE A 115 7.52 15.01 -10.88
N ARG A 116 6.69 14.26 -11.61
CA ARG A 116 5.71 14.80 -12.56
C ARG A 116 4.38 14.09 -12.38
N VAL A 117 3.29 14.82 -12.58
CA VAL A 117 1.94 14.26 -12.55
C VAL A 117 1.29 14.46 -13.91
N PHE A 118 0.65 13.42 -14.41
CA PHE A 118 -0.09 13.41 -15.66
C PHE A 118 -1.49 12.91 -15.41
N THR A 119 -2.43 13.40 -16.22
CA THR A 119 -3.76 12.81 -16.36
C THR A 119 -3.69 11.57 -17.25
N LEU A 120 -4.74 10.75 -17.26
CA LEU A 120 -4.78 9.50 -18.02
C LEU A 120 -4.62 9.69 -19.54
N ASP A 121 -5.00 10.85 -20.07
CA ASP A 121 -4.83 11.24 -21.48
C ASP A 121 -3.40 11.73 -21.82
N GLY A 122 -2.51 11.77 -20.81
CA GLY A 122 -1.12 12.19 -20.96
C GLY A 122 -0.85 13.67 -20.76
N LYS A 123 -1.87 14.50 -20.43
CA LYS A 123 -1.63 15.92 -20.13
C LYS A 123 -0.92 16.10 -18.80
N MET A 124 0.18 16.85 -18.82
CA MET A 124 0.94 17.22 -17.61
C MET A 124 0.14 18.20 -16.73
N MET A 125 0.11 17.93 -15.43
CA MET A 125 -0.55 18.75 -14.41
C MET A 125 0.46 19.64 -13.69
N SER A 126 0.01 20.81 -13.24
CA SER A 126 0.80 21.70 -12.39
C SER A 126 1.09 21.02 -11.06
N LEU A 127 2.36 20.81 -10.73
CA LEU A 127 2.77 20.06 -9.55
C LEU A 127 2.49 20.83 -8.25
N ASN A 128 1.68 20.25 -7.36
CA ASN A 128 1.54 20.70 -5.97
C ASN A 128 2.24 19.71 -5.04
N VAL A 129 3.37 20.10 -4.45
CA VAL A 129 4.21 19.22 -3.62
C VAL A 129 4.80 19.92 -2.40
N GLU A 130 4.89 19.17 -1.31
CA GLU A 130 5.73 19.47 -0.15
C GLU A 130 6.99 18.59 -0.22
N ARG A 131 8.18 19.21 -0.19
CA ARG A 131 9.47 18.49 -0.23
C ARG A 131 10.17 18.52 1.12
N GLN A 132 10.67 17.38 1.53
CA GLN A 132 11.57 17.19 2.67
C GLN A 132 12.85 16.48 2.20
N VAL A 133 13.83 16.30 3.09
CA VAL A 133 15.19 15.84 2.73
C VAL A 133 15.20 14.48 1.98
N ASN A 134 14.32 13.55 2.37
CA ASN A 134 14.24 12.20 1.80
C ASN A 134 12.79 11.80 1.44
N SER A 135 11.88 12.78 1.38
CA SER A 135 10.44 12.55 1.24
C SER A 135 9.79 13.65 0.41
N ILE A 136 8.80 13.27 -0.40
CA ILE A 136 7.94 14.21 -1.13
C ILE A 136 6.48 13.80 -0.94
N LYS A 137 5.63 14.77 -0.61
CA LYS A 137 4.18 14.63 -0.66
C LYS A 137 3.65 15.32 -1.90
N VAL A 138 2.88 14.59 -2.71
CA VAL A 138 2.15 15.09 -3.87
C VAL A 138 0.69 15.24 -3.48
N ASP A 139 0.19 16.47 -3.50
CA ASP A 139 -1.20 16.77 -3.14
C ASP A 139 -2.06 16.92 -4.41
N LEU A 140 -3.05 16.04 -4.54
CA LEU A 140 -4.00 16.04 -5.64
C LEU A 140 -5.33 16.74 -5.27
N ALA A 141 -5.50 17.30 -4.07
CA ALA A 141 -6.74 17.89 -3.57
C ALA A 141 -7.38 18.91 -4.52
N ALA A 142 -6.55 19.75 -5.15
CA ALA A 142 -7.01 20.77 -6.08
C ALA A 142 -7.38 20.23 -7.48
N TYR A 143 -7.01 18.98 -7.81
CA TYR A 143 -7.28 18.41 -9.13
C TYR A 143 -8.72 17.87 -9.22
N PRO A 144 -9.31 17.75 -10.41
CA PRO A 144 -10.58 17.02 -10.57
C PRO A 144 -10.50 15.57 -10.06
N LYS A 145 -11.65 14.93 -9.85
CA LYS A 145 -11.70 13.48 -9.60
C LYS A 145 -11.27 12.73 -10.86
N GLY A 146 -10.52 11.65 -10.72
CA GLY A 146 -10.01 10.88 -11.86
C GLY A 146 -8.74 10.10 -11.56
N ILE A 147 -8.17 9.52 -12.62
CA ILE A 147 -6.92 8.74 -12.55
C ILE A 147 -5.74 9.63 -12.92
N TYR A 148 -4.71 9.60 -12.09
CA TYR A 148 -3.46 10.32 -12.27
C TYR A 148 -2.29 9.36 -12.34
N ILE A 149 -1.37 9.63 -13.28
CA ILE A 149 -0.09 8.93 -13.39
C ILE A 149 0.96 9.81 -12.71
N ILE A 150 1.57 9.30 -11.65
CA ILE A 150 2.67 9.96 -10.96
C ILE A 150 3.96 9.30 -11.42
N ARG A 151 4.86 10.09 -12.01
CA ARG A 151 6.19 9.66 -12.40
C ARG A 151 7.21 10.20 -11.41
N CYS A 152 7.96 9.28 -10.81
CA CYS A 152 9.07 9.53 -9.91
C CYS A 152 10.33 8.89 -10.50
N ASN A 153 11.26 9.69 -11.01
CA ASN A 153 12.43 9.22 -11.75
C ASN A 153 12.05 8.28 -12.92
N ASN A 154 12.47 7.01 -12.86
CA ASN A 154 12.17 5.96 -13.84
C ASN A 154 10.97 5.08 -13.44
N HIS A 155 10.27 5.43 -12.37
CA HIS A 155 9.09 4.70 -11.89
C HIS A 155 7.83 5.51 -12.16
N SER A 156 6.74 4.82 -12.43
CA SER A 156 5.44 5.44 -12.60
C SER A 156 4.37 4.53 -12.03
N PHE A 157 3.38 5.14 -11.39
CA PHE A 157 2.23 4.45 -10.84
C PHE A 157 0.99 5.30 -11.02
N LYS A 158 -0.17 4.65 -10.96
CA LYS A 158 -1.48 5.25 -11.11
C LYS A 158 -2.14 5.35 -9.75
N VAL A 159 -2.77 6.48 -9.49
CA VAL A 159 -3.66 6.68 -8.34
C VAL A 159 -5.02 7.19 -8.80
N THR A 160 -6.07 6.76 -8.11
CA THR A 160 -7.45 7.15 -8.40
C THR A 160 -7.94 8.09 -7.32
N LYS A 161 -8.04 9.37 -7.66
CA LYS A 161 -8.65 10.38 -6.80
C LYS A 161 -10.18 10.28 -6.92
N ARG A 162 -10.85 9.89 -5.84
CA ARG A 162 -12.31 9.68 -5.79
C ARG A 162 -13.12 10.91 -5.41
#